data_AF-A0A060M060-F1
#
_entry.id   AF-A0A060M060-F1
#
_cell.length_a   1.000
_cell.length_b   1.000
_cell.length_c   1.000
_cell.angle_alpha   90.00
_cell.angle_beta   90.00
_cell.angle_gamma   90.00
#
_symmetry.space_group_name_H-M   'P 1'
#
loop_
_entity.id
_entity.type
_entity.pdbx_description
1 polymer ?
#
loop_
_entity_poly.entity_id
_entity_poly.type
_entity_poly.pdbx_seq_one_letter_code
_entity_poly.pdbx_strand_id
1 'polypeptide(L)'
;MKKRFLIFWLTTTFLISCSNSIDEEDFQQVQDNDLRNYSTEKQDIFAFGLYDDDRRIIDTYLSENLKDTYPLEFEMEQYFDEDIDFGLLAFENFEQIPFHYEGRDRNLITYHVQSNKSETVAFNLKLKANVNSEISFISFTDPYHSFDSEPDNIEVAFQYEDIFSLRRAYSSSDPIETKFLENVEVSTSHLIEDNIIEGLIIDTEVGQYNYITQLTSGENAFIHIGNGYGEDVPYALIALKNWEQVDINGERVLYFTVPKDATKVIQFETPKVKSLEPFQFFAFPYPYEIEEGFYEADRIYSSARIFVSP
;
A
#
# COMPACT_ATOMS: atom_id res chain seq x y z
N MET A 1 39.88 43.35 11.40
CA MET A 1 38.85 44.26 11.96
C MET A 1 37.49 43.59 11.85
N LYS A 2 36.92 43.18 12.98
CA LYS A 2 35.59 42.57 13.07
C LYS A 2 34.54 43.67 12.94
N LYS A 3 33.59 43.57 11.99
CA LYS A 3 32.35 44.35 12.01
C LYS A 3 31.22 43.44 12.47
N ARG A 4 30.74 43.72 13.68
CA ARG A 4 29.57 43.12 14.31
C ARG A 4 28.32 43.69 13.63
N PHE A 5 27.45 42.83 13.11
CA PHE A 5 26.07 43.22 12.79
C PHE A 5 25.22 42.95 14.03
N LEU A 6 24.55 44.02 14.49
CA LEU A 6 23.57 43.99 15.56
C LEU A 6 22.21 43.71 14.90
N ILE A 7 21.67 42.51 15.06
CA ILE A 7 20.31 42.19 14.63
C ILE A 7 19.37 42.57 15.78
N PHE A 8 18.54 43.58 15.55
CA PHE A 8 17.46 43.96 16.44
C PHE A 8 16.29 42.99 16.22
N TRP A 9 15.91 42.25 17.26
CA TRP A 9 14.65 41.52 17.31
C TRP A 9 13.50 42.53 17.47
N LEU A 10 12.61 42.60 16.49
CA LEU A 10 11.32 43.28 16.63
C LEU A 10 10.21 42.22 16.62
N THR A 11 9.82 41.77 17.81
CA THR A 11 8.61 40.97 18.01
C THR A 11 7.40 41.88 17.82
N THR A 12 6.63 41.69 16.75
CA THR A 12 5.29 42.26 16.62
C THR A 12 4.28 41.12 16.70
N THR A 13 3.75 40.92 17.90
CA THR A 13 2.51 40.18 18.16
C THR A 13 1.36 40.88 17.43
N PHE A 14 0.76 40.20 16.45
CA PHE A 14 -0.54 40.59 15.89
C PHE A 14 -1.57 39.55 16.36
N LEU A 15 -2.35 39.92 17.38
CA LEU A 15 -3.56 39.23 17.77
C LEU A 15 -4.67 39.68 16.82
N ILE A 16 -5.09 38.82 15.89
CA ILE A 16 -6.42 38.93 15.27
C ILE A 16 -7.25 37.76 15.76
N SER A 17 -8.12 38.08 16.70
CA SER A 17 -9.35 37.37 16.95
C SER A 17 -10.32 37.73 15.83
N CYS A 18 -10.59 36.79 14.92
CA CYS A 18 -11.76 36.83 14.05
C CYS A 18 -12.51 35.51 14.22
N SER A 19 -13.53 35.56 15.08
CA SER A 19 -14.70 34.70 14.95
C SER A 19 -15.35 35.00 13.60
N ASN A 20 -15.34 34.06 12.67
CA ASN A 20 -16.32 33.98 11.60
C ASN A 20 -16.66 32.51 11.41
N SER A 21 -17.95 32.23 11.57
CA SER A 21 -18.62 31.01 11.14
C SER A 21 -18.19 30.67 9.71
N ILE A 22 -17.72 29.45 9.52
CA ILE A 22 -17.61 28.84 8.19
C ILE A 22 -19.06 28.59 7.77
N ASP A 23 -19.52 29.34 6.77
CA ASP A 23 -20.86 29.17 6.19
C ASP A 23 -20.91 27.83 5.44
N GLU A 24 -22.02 27.08 5.61
CA GLU A 24 -22.30 25.80 4.95
C GLU A 24 -22.25 25.86 3.40
N GLU A 25 -22.22 27.06 2.80
CA GLU A 25 -22.09 27.25 1.35
C GLU A 25 -20.67 26.97 0.82
N ASP A 26 -19.62 27.11 1.64
CA ASP A 26 -18.24 26.79 1.22
C ASP A 26 -18.00 25.26 1.11
N PHE A 27 -18.83 24.44 1.76
CA PHE A 27 -18.77 22.98 1.61
C PHE A 27 -19.50 22.48 0.34
N GLN A 28 -20.49 23.22 -0.17
CA GLN A 28 -21.16 22.83 -1.42
C GLN A 28 -20.36 23.18 -2.68
N GLN A 29 -19.41 24.12 -2.62
CA GLN A 29 -18.53 24.41 -3.76
C GLN A 29 -17.43 23.36 -4.01
N VAL A 30 -17.22 22.43 -3.07
CA VAL A 30 -16.26 21.32 -3.24
C VAL A 30 -16.88 20.13 -3.99
N GLN A 31 -18.22 20.03 -4.07
CA GLN A 31 -18.89 18.92 -4.77
C GLN A 31 -18.94 19.06 -6.30
N ASP A 32 -18.65 20.24 -6.86
CA ASP A 32 -18.77 20.51 -8.31
C ASP A 32 -17.43 20.83 -8.99
N ASN A 33 -16.32 20.74 -8.26
CA ASN A 33 -14.98 20.89 -8.83
C ASN A 33 -14.40 19.53 -9.17
N ASP A 34 -14.66 19.12 -10.41
CA ASP A 34 -13.85 18.19 -11.19
C ASP A 34 -12.36 18.42 -10.85
N LEU A 35 -11.72 17.45 -10.18
CA LEU A 35 -10.30 17.46 -9.80
C LEU A 35 -9.37 17.77 -11.00
N ARG A 36 -9.90 17.67 -12.22
CA ARG A 36 -9.29 18.03 -13.50
C ARG A 36 -8.79 19.47 -13.62
N ASN A 37 -9.27 20.42 -12.81
CA ASN A 37 -8.89 21.83 -12.95
C ASN A 37 -7.69 22.30 -12.09
N TYR A 38 -7.09 21.42 -11.28
CA TYR A 38 -5.90 21.78 -10.47
C TYR A 38 -4.55 21.56 -11.19
N SER A 39 -4.54 21.07 -12.43
CA SER A 39 -3.30 20.74 -13.15
C SER A 39 -3.11 21.62 -14.39
N THR A 40 -2.47 22.78 -14.21
CA THR A 40 -1.93 23.58 -15.33
C THR A 40 -0.40 23.58 -15.38
N GLU A 41 0.27 22.86 -14.48
CA GLU A 41 1.69 22.56 -14.56
C GLU A 41 1.80 21.03 -14.60
N LYS A 42 2.44 20.47 -15.62
CA LYS A 42 2.73 19.04 -15.72
C LYS A 42 3.48 18.60 -14.45
N GLN A 43 2.76 18.01 -13.52
CA GLN A 43 3.34 17.37 -12.36
C GLN A 43 3.31 15.87 -12.65
N ASP A 44 4.47 15.23 -12.50
CA ASP A 44 4.65 13.78 -12.57
C ASP A 44 3.86 13.14 -11.42
N ILE A 45 2.59 12.82 -11.68
CA ILE A 45 1.61 12.38 -10.69
C ILE A 45 0.86 11.16 -11.22
N PHE A 46 0.56 10.24 -10.30
CA PHE A 46 -0.45 9.20 -10.47
C PHE A 46 -1.75 9.60 -9.74
N ALA A 47 -2.89 9.31 -10.36
CA ALA A 47 -4.19 9.37 -9.70
C ALA A 47 -4.94 8.07 -9.98
N PHE A 48 -5.68 7.56 -9.00
CA PHE A 48 -6.39 6.30 -9.15
C PHE A 48 -7.66 6.26 -8.30
N GLY A 49 -8.63 5.47 -8.75
CA GLY A 49 -9.94 5.37 -8.13
C GLY A 49 -10.64 4.06 -8.45
N LEU A 50 -11.63 3.73 -7.61
CA LEU A 50 -12.51 2.59 -7.78
C LEU A 50 -13.94 3.07 -7.96
N TYR A 51 -14.65 2.49 -8.92
CA TYR A 51 -16.01 2.88 -9.28
C TYR A 51 -16.95 1.68 -9.37
N ASP A 52 -18.23 1.92 -9.10
CA ASP A 52 -19.30 0.94 -9.32
C ASP A 52 -19.75 0.87 -10.80
N ASP A 53 -20.75 0.02 -11.09
CA ASP A 53 -21.32 -0.14 -12.44
C ASP A 53 -22.07 1.10 -12.97
N ASP A 54 -22.42 2.04 -12.08
CA ASP A 54 -23.01 3.34 -12.41
C ASP A 54 -21.94 4.46 -12.52
N ARG A 55 -20.64 4.11 -12.43
CA ARG A 55 -19.50 5.04 -12.36
C ARG A 55 -19.55 6.01 -11.16
N ARG A 56 -20.17 5.60 -10.05
CA ARG A 56 -20.04 6.32 -8.78
C ARG A 56 -18.74 5.89 -8.10
N ILE A 57 -18.06 6.87 -7.49
CA ILE A 57 -16.85 6.61 -6.72
C ILE A 57 -17.17 5.73 -5.51
N ILE A 58 -16.37 4.69 -5.32
CA ILE A 58 -16.39 3.83 -4.14
C ILE A 58 -15.23 4.29 -3.25
N ASP A 59 -15.58 5.03 -2.20
CA ASP A 59 -14.59 5.63 -1.31
C ASP A 59 -14.24 4.70 -0.13
N THR A 60 -15.23 4.31 0.68
CA THR A 60 -14.99 3.46 1.85
C THR A 60 -15.70 2.11 1.75
N TYR A 61 -16.97 2.11 1.36
CA TYR A 61 -17.82 0.91 1.41
C TYR A 61 -18.18 0.38 0.02
N LEU A 62 -17.92 -0.91 -0.22
CA LEU A 62 -18.52 -1.65 -1.33
C LEU A 62 -20.01 -1.85 -1.04
N SER A 63 -20.87 -1.44 -1.98
CA SER A 63 -22.34 -1.40 -1.84
C SER A 63 -22.95 -2.60 -1.09
N GLU A 64 -23.86 -2.31 -0.14
CA GLU A 64 -24.63 -3.29 0.65
C GLU A 64 -25.56 -4.19 -0.19
N ASN A 65 -25.73 -3.91 -1.49
CA ASN A 65 -26.49 -4.79 -2.35
C ASN A 65 -25.69 -6.09 -2.53
N LEU A 66 -26.06 -7.11 -1.75
CA LEU A 66 -25.60 -8.50 -1.84
C LEU A 66 -25.78 -9.00 -3.29
N LYS A 67 -24.79 -8.77 -4.14
CA LYS A 67 -24.69 -9.35 -5.48
C LYS A 67 -23.74 -10.53 -5.35
N ASP A 68 -24.03 -11.64 -6.04
CA ASP A 68 -23.08 -12.76 -6.15
C ASP A 68 -21.79 -12.36 -6.90
N THR A 69 -21.85 -11.24 -7.62
CA THR A 69 -20.75 -10.71 -8.42
C THR A 69 -20.79 -9.19 -8.40
N TYR A 70 -19.65 -8.59 -8.10
CA TYR A 70 -19.47 -7.15 -7.98
C TYR A 70 -18.76 -6.62 -9.22
N PRO A 71 -19.50 -6.01 -10.18
CA PRO A 71 -18.89 -5.30 -11.30
C PRO A 71 -18.23 -4.02 -10.77
N LEU A 72 -16.97 -3.81 -11.10
CA LEU A 72 -16.15 -2.69 -10.65
C LEU A 72 -15.28 -2.17 -11.80
N GLU A 73 -14.99 -0.88 -11.77
CA GLU A 73 -14.01 -0.23 -12.64
C GLU A 73 -12.88 0.34 -11.78
N PHE A 74 -11.63 -0.02 -12.09
CA PHE A 74 -10.44 0.63 -11.53
C PHE A 74 -9.88 1.59 -12.59
N GLU A 75 -9.72 2.86 -12.24
CA GLU A 75 -9.13 3.87 -13.11
C GLU A 75 -7.74 4.24 -12.60
N MET A 76 -6.78 4.31 -13.51
CA MET A 76 -5.43 4.80 -13.26
C MET A 76 -5.12 5.92 -14.26
N GLU A 77 -4.72 7.07 -13.75
CA GLU A 77 -4.21 8.21 -14.51
C GLU A 77 -2.74 8.40 -14.20
N GLN A 78 -1.98 8.78 -15.22
CA GLN A 78 -0.56 9.12 -15.08
C GLN A 78 -0.22 10.31 -15.98
N TYR A 79 0.58 11.23 -15.44
CA TYR A 79 0.97 12.48 -16.12
C TYR A 79 2.46 12.55 -16.45
N PHE A 80 3.11 11.39 -16.57
CA PHE A 80 4.50 11.25 -16.98
C PHE A 80 4.62 11.28 -18.50
N ASP A 81 5.80 11.64 -19.00
CA ASP A 81 6.13 11.74 -20.43
C ASP A 81 6.51 10.38 -21.07
N GLU A 82 6.14 9.26 -20.44
CA GLU A 82 6.33 7.90 -20.93
C GLU A 82 5.08 7.04 -20.70
N ASP A 83 4.96 5.94 -21.45
CA ASP A 83 3.89 4.96 -21.23
C ASP A 83 4.30 3.99 -20.11
N ILE A 84 3.35 3.57 -19.27
CA ILE A 84 3.64 2.73 -18.10
C ILE A 84 2.72 1.51 -18.09
N ASP A 85 3.32 0.33 -17.93
CA ASP A 85 2.61 -0.93 -17.69
C ASP A 85 2.37 -1.11 -16.19
N PHE A 86 1.19 -1.61 -15.83
CA PHE A 86 0.79 -1.85 -14.45
C PHE A 86 0.26 -3.26 -14.26
N GLY A 87 0.43 -3.78 -13.05
CA GLY A 87 -0.28 -4.94 -12.53
C GLY A 87 -1.37 -4.52 -11.55
N LEU A 88 -2.49 -5.23 -11.50
CA LEU A 88 -3.56 -5.07 -10.51
C LEU A 88 -3.87 -6.41 -9.83
N LEU A 89 -3.90 -6.38 -8.50
CA LEU A 89 -4.21 -7.51 -7.61
C LEU A 89 -5.38 -7.16 -6.70
N ALA A 90 -6.15 -8.17 -6.29
CA ALA A 90 -7.23 -8.04 -5.34
C ALA A 90 -7.11 -9.06 -4.21
N PHE A 91 -7.53 -8.64 -3.02
CA PHE A 91 -7.51 -9.43 -1.81
C PHE A 91 -8.85 -9.28 -1.08
N GLU A 92 -9.36 -10.38 -0.53
CA GLU A 92 -10.46 -10.39 0.43
C GLU A 92 -9.90 -10.90 1.75
N ASN A 93 -9.96 -10.07 2.80
CA ASN A 93 -9.39 -10.39 4.11
C ASN A 93 -7.91 -10.77 4.02
N PHE A 94 -7.17 -10.03 3.18
CA PHE A 94 -5.74 -10.24 2.88
C PHE A 94 -5.43 -11.60 2.21
N GLU A 95 -6.43 -12.38 1.82
CA GLU A 95 -6.26 -13.54 0.94
C GLU A 95 -6.48 -13.12 -0.52
N GLN A 96 -5.57 -13.51 -1.41
CA GLN A 96 -5.66 -13.15 -2.82
C GLN A 96 -6.90 -13.80 -3.45
N ILE A 97 -7.67 -12.99 -4.18
CA ILE A 97 -8.86 -13.45 -4.90
C ILE A 97 -8.72 -13.18 -6.40
N PRO A 98 -9.29 -14.05 -7.26
CA PRO A 98 -9.26 -13.84 -8.69
C PRO A 98 -10.27 -12.76 -9.11
N PHE A 99 -9.89 -11.98 -10.11
CA PHE A 99 -10.79 -11.21 -10.94
C PHE A 99 -11.44 -12.11 -11.97
N HIS A 100 -12.71 -11.88 -12.28
CA HIS A 100 -13.28 -12.30 -13.55
C HIS A 100 -13.11 -11.17 -14.58
N TYR A 101 -12.17 -11.35 -15.51
CA TYR A 101 -11.71 -10.36 -16.47
C TYR A 101 -11.59 -10.99 -17.87
N GLU A 102 -12.16 -10.34 -18.89
CA GLU A 102 -12.21 -10.84 -20.27
C GLU A 102 -12.72 -12.30 -20.41
N GLY A 103 -13.71 -12.66 -19.58
CA GLY A 103 -14.33 -13.98 -19.61
C GLY A 103 -13.52 -15.10 -18.95
N ARG A 104 -12.46 -14.78 -18.20
CA ARG A 104 -11.65 -15.77 -17.46
C ARG A 104 -11.31 -15.27 -16.06
N ASP A 105 -11.10 -16.21 -15.15
CA ASP A 105 -10.63 -15.89 -13.81
C ASP A 105 -9.11 -15.71 -13.85
N ARG A 106 -8.60 -14.61 -13.27
CA ARG A 106 -7.17 -14.26 -13.22
C ARG A 106 -6.82 -13.64 -11.87
N ASN A 107 -5.68 -14.00 -11.30
CA ASN A 107 -5.18 -13.41 -10.04
C ASN A 107 -4.48 -12.06 -10.25
N LEU A 108 -4.04 -11.79 -11.48
CA LEU A 108 -3.37 -10.57 -11.91
C LEU A 108 -4.02 -10.07 -13.21
N ILE A 109 -4.40 -8.79 -13.24
CA ILE A 109 -4.70 -8.07 -14.48
C ILE A 109 -3.49 -7.19 -14.80
N THR A 110 -3.04 -7.21 -16.04
CA THR A 110 -2.01 -6.28 -16.52
C THR A 110 -2.61 -5.33 -17.54
N TYR A 111 -2.32 -4.05 -17.42
CA TYR A 111 -2.88 -2.99 -18.24
C TYR A 111 -1.85 -1.90 -18.51
N HIS A 112 -2.08 -1.11 -19.54
CA HIS A 112 -1.12 -0.16 -20.07
C HIS A 112 -1.71 1.25 -20.05
N VAL A 113 -1.05 2.19 -19.40
CA VAL A 113 -1.47 3.60 -19.34
C VAL A 113 -0.51 4.44 -20.17
N GLN A 114 -1.02 5.00 -21.26
CA GLN A 114 -0.24 5.89 -22.13
C GLN A 114 0.18 7.17 -21.40
N SER A 115 1.27 7.76 -21.85
CA SER A 115 1.78 9.05 -21.36
C SER A 115 0.68 10.12 -21.33
N ASN A 116 0.55 10.79 -20.18
CA ASN A 116 -0.45 11.86 -19.96
C ASN A 116 -1.90 11.40 -20.25
N LYS A 117 -2.26 10.16 -19.88
CA LYS A 117 -3.59 9.57 -20.09
C LYS A 117 -4.10 8.85 -18.84
N SER A 118 -5.37 8.46 -18.92
CA SER A 118 -6.00 7.50 -18.02
C SER A 118 -6.37 6.22 -18.76
N GLU A 119 -6.41 5.12 -18.02
CA GLU A 119 -6.93 3.82 -18.45
C GLU A 119 -7.93 3.31 -17.41
N THR A 120 -9.01 2.68 -17.88
CA THR A 120 -10.02 2.06 -17.02
C THR A 120 -10.03 0.55 -17.22
N VAL A 121 -9.87 -0.18 -16.14
CA VAL A 121 -9.94 -1.64 -16.10
C VAL A 121 -11.24 -2.08 -15.46
N ALA A 122 -12.16 -2.61 -16.27
CA ALA A 122 -13.43 -3.16 -15.80
C ALA A 122 -13.30 -4.67 -15.49
N PHE A 123 -13.73 -5.08 -14.30
CA PHE A 123 -13.68 -6.48 -13.86
C PHE A 123 -14.85 -6.83 -12.95
N ASN A 124 -14.96 -8.11 -12.62
CA ASN A 124 -15.95 -8.61 -11.68
C ASN A 124 -15.26 -9.35 -10.53
N LEU A 125 -15.68 -9.09 -9.29
CA LEU A 125 -15.25 -9.85 -8.12
C LEU A 125 -16.34 -10.77 -7.62
N LYS A 126 -15.95 -11.95 -7.14
CA LYS A 126 -16.81 -12.86 -6.38
C LYS A 126 -16.37 -12.80 -4.93
N LEU A 127 -17.19 -12.17 -4.09
CA LEU A 127 -16.91 -12.04 -2.65
C LEU A 127 -17.62 -13.14 -1.87
N LYS A 128 -17.09 -13.49 -0.70
CA LYS A 128 -17.72 -14.41 0.25
C LYS A 128 -19.00 -13.76 0.79
N ALA A 129 -20.15 -14.36 0.44
CA ALA A 129 -21.44 -13.86 0.90
C ALA A 129 -21.58 -13.97 2.43
N ASN A 130 -22.23 -12.95 3.04
CA ASN A 130 -22.55 -12.89 4.47
C ASN A 130 -21.34 -12.94 5.41
N VAL A 131 -20.19 -12.42 4.97
CA VAL A 131 -19.02 -12.25 5.83
C VAL A 131 -18.57 -10.80 5.72
N ASN A 132 -18.42 -10.10 6.86
CA ASN A 132 -17.72 -8.81 6.86
C ASN A 132 -16.35 -9.04 6.23
N SER A 133 -15.97 -8.21 5.27
CA SER A 133 -14.69 -8.37 4.62
C SER A 133 -14.02 -7.05 4.37
N GLU A 134 -12.70 -7.07 4.40
CA GLU A 134 -11.89 -6.00 3.86
C GLU A 134 -11.43 -6.40 2.46
N ILE A 135 -11.71 -5.57 1.47
CA ILE A 135 -11.30 -5.77 0.09
C ILE A 135 -10.17 -4.80 -0.21
N SER A 136 -9.00 -5.33 -0.56
CA SER A 136 -7.83 -4.52 -0.91
C SER A 136 -7.52 -4.67 -2.40
N PHE A 137 -7.28 -3.55 -3.06
CA PHE A 137 -6.76 -3.48 -4.42
C PHE A 137 -5.34 -2.94 -4.38
N ILE A 138 -4.43 -3.57 -5.11
CA ILE A 138 -3.03 -3.13 -5.21
C ILE A 138 -2.67 -3.04 -6.68
N SER A 139 -2.35 -1.83 -7.13
CA SER A 139 -1.71 -1.59 -8.41
C SER A 139 -0.22 -1.28 -8.22
N PHE A 140 0.62 -1.71 -9.14
CA PHE A 140 2.07 -1.51 -9.11
C PHE A 140 2.64 -1.46 -10.52
N THR A 141 3.76 -0.76 -10.67
CA THR A 141 4.42 -0.56 -11.97
C THR A 141 5.18 -1.80 -12.42
N ASP A 142 5.22 -1.98 -13.74
CA ASP A 142 6.03 -2.94 -14.48
C ASP A 142 6.07 -4.36 -13.86
N PRO A 143 4.94 -5.10 -13.90
CA PRO A 143 4.83 -6.41 -13.26
C PRO A 143 5.76 -7.47 -13.85
N TYR A 144 6.41 -7.22 -14.98
CA TYR A 144 7.30 -8.19 -15.62
C TYR A 144 8.70 -7.66 -15.87
N HIS A 145 9.10 -6.55 -15.24
CA HIS A 145 10.47 -6.07 -15.35
C HIS A 145 11.44 -7.13 -14.86
N SER A 146 12.29 -7.61 -15.75
CA SER A 146 13.44 -8.41 -15.37
C SER A 146 14.54 -7.45 -14.93
N PHE A 147 14.89 -7.47 -13.65
CA PHE A 147 16.10 -6.81 -13.14
C PHE A 147 17.39 -7.45 -13.68
N ASP A 148 17.29 -8.38 -14.63
CA ASP A 148 18.38 -9.11 -15.28
C ASP A 148 19.49 -8.21 -15.85
N SER A 149 19.24 -6.91 -16.06
CA SER A 149 20.27 -5.96 -16.48
C SER A 149 20.99 -5.25 -15.34
N GLU A 150 20.35 -4.97 -14.20
CA GLU A 150 20.91 -4.13 -13.12
C GLU A 150 20.29 -4.44 -11.73
N PRO A 151 20.43 -5.66 -11.19
CA PRO A 151 19.80 -6.04 -9.92
C PRO A 151 20.37 -5.25 -8.72
N ASP A 152 21.56 -4.67 -8.85
CA ASP A 152 22.21 -3.85 -7.82
C ASP A 152 21.86 -2.35 -7.95
N ASN A 153 21.05 -1.95 -8.95
CA ASN A 153 20.65 -0.56 -9.11
C ASN A 153 19.48 -0.23 -8.16
N ILE A 154 19.85 0.35 -7.04
CA ILE A 154 18.94 0.74 -5.97
C ILE A 154 17.85 1.72 -6.42
N GLU A 155 18.16 2.63 -7.36
CA GLU A 155 17.19 3.62 -7.85
C GLU A 155 16.09 2.94 -8.67
N VAL A 156 16.47 1.97 -9.49
CA VAL A 156 15.55 1.13 -10.27
C VAL A 156 14.71 0.27 -9.34
N ALA A 157 15.31 -0.32 -8.30
CA ALA A 157 14.59 -1.14 -7.32
C ALA A 157 13.52 -0.35 -6.56
N PHE A 158 13.84 0.86 -6.10
CA PHE A 158 12.87 1.73 -5.42
C PHE A 158 11.68 2.11 -6.31
N GLN A 159 11.90 2.42 -7.59
CA GLN A 159 10.81 2.77 -8.52
C GLN A 159 9.81 1.63 -8.72
N TYR A 160 10.26 0.38 -8.58
CA TYR A 160 9.41 -0.80 -8.71
C TYR A 160 8.76 -1.25 -7.41
N GLU A 161 9.07 -0.61 -6.28
CA GLU A 161 8.37 -0.81 -5.01
C GLU A 161 7.14 0.10 -4.85
N ASP A 162 6.94 1.04 -5.79
CA ASP A 162 5.76 1.92 -5.80
C ASP A 162 4.48 1.11 -5.94
N ILE A 163 3.60 1.29 -4.96
CA ILE A 163 2.31 0.61 -4.85
C ILE A 163 1.18 1.62 -4.66
N PHE A 164 0.11 1.41 -5.40
CA PHE A 164 -1.12 2.19 -5.34
C PHE A 164 -2.20 1.30 -4.73
N SER A 165 -2.65 1.63 -3.53
CA SER A 165 -3.57 0.76 -2.79
C SER A 165 -4.88 1.45 -2.45
N LEU A 166 -5.97 0.69 -2.58
CA LEU A 166 -7.31 1.07 -2.12
C LEU A 166 -7.86 -0.06 -1.26
N ARG A 167 -8.21 0.24 -0.01
CA ARG A 167 -8.85 -0.72 0.91
C ARG A 167 -10.30 -0.30 1.14
N ARG A 168 -11.22 -1.26 1.11
CA ARG A 168 -12.67 -1.03 1.18
C ARG A 168 -13.30 -1.98 2.17
N ALA A 169 -14.24 -1.47 2.96
CA ALA A 169 -15.09 -2.30 3.79
C ALA A 169 -16.22 -2.89 2.94
N TYR A 170 -16.45 -4.18 3.11
CA TYR A 170 -17.62 -4.88 2.62
C TYR A 170 -18.38 -5.41 3.83
N SER A 171 -19.51 -4.79 4.15
CA SER A 171 -20.22 -5.13 5.38
C SER A 171 -21.32 -6.17 5.18
N SER A 172 -21.33 -7.13 6.09
CA SER A 172 -22.48 -7.97 6.44
C SER A 172 -22.66 -7.94 7.96
N SER A 173 -23.74 -8.49 8.51
CA SER A 173 -24.02 -8.39 9.96
C SER A 173 -22.99 -9.09 10.87
N ASP A 174 -22.07 -9.89 10.33
CA ASP A 174 -21.31 -10.89 11.09
C ASP A 174 -19.85 -10.45 11.30
N PRO A 175 -19.32 -10.42 12.53
CA PRO A 175 -17.96 -9.95 12.81
C PRO A 175 -16.87 -10.85 12.20
N ILE A 176 -15.72 -10.26 11.87
CA ILE A 176 -14.54 -10.99 11.36
C ILE A 176 -13.75 -11.54 12.54
N GLU A 177 -13.56 -12.86 12.60
CA GLU A 177 -12.66 -13.46 13.58
C GLU A 177 -11.21 -13.37 13.11
N THR A 178 -10.34 -12.75 13.92
CA THR A 178 -8.91 -12.63 13.66
C THR A 178 -8.09 -13.24 14.79
N LYS A 179 -6.96 -13.88 14.46
CA LYS A 179 -6.04 -14.45 15.44
C LYS A 179 -4.67 -13.81 15.29
N PHE A 180 -4.38 -12.85 16.15
CA PHE A 180 -3.08 -12.20 16.24
C PHE A 180 -2.03 -13.15 16.82
N LEU A 181 -0.82 -13.13 16.24
CA LEU A 181 0.32 -13.90 16.71
C LEU A 181 1.01 -13.15 17.85
N GLU A 182 0.92 -13.72 19.06
CA GLU A 182 1.59 -13.17 20.25
C GLU A 182 3.10 -13.47 20.26
N ASN A 183 3.58 -14.47 19.51
CA ASN A 183 4.92 -15.07 19.66
C ASN A 183 5.98 -14.57 18.66
N VAL A 184 5.75 -13.46 17.96
CA VAL A 184 6.76 -12.88 17.06
C VAL A 184 7.70 -11.98 17.88
N GLU A 185 9.01 -12.09 17.66
CA GLU A 185 9.99 -11.30 18.40
C GLU A 185 9.86 -9.81 18.05
N VAL A 186 9.72 -8.97 19.08
CA VAL A 186 9.86 -7.52 18.94
C VAL A 186 11.31 -7.21 19.30
N SER A 187 12.13 -6.90 18.30
CA SER A 187 13.45 -6.34 18.58
C SER A 187 13.24 -4.90 19.04
N THR A 188 13.18 -4.69 20.35
CA THR A 188 13.35 -3.35 20.93
C THR A 188 14.82 -2.92 20.94
N SER A 189 15.74 -3.80 20.56
CA SER A 189 17.13 -3.45 20.30
C SER A 189 17.23 -2.60 19.05
N HIS A 190 17.71 -1.36 19.24
CA HIS A 190 17.82 -0.25 18.29
C HIS A 190 16.62 0.71 18.26
N LEU A 191 16.10 1.07 19.43
CA LEU A 191 15.85 2.50 19.71
C LEU A 191 17.19 3.25 19.61
N ILE A 192 17.72 3.41 18.40
CA ILE A 192 18.61 4.52 18.14
C ILE A 192 17.68 5.72 18.30
N GLU A 193 17.95 6.60 19.26
CA GLU A 193 17.08 7.74 19.61
C GLU A 193 16.76 8.67 18.40
N ASP A 194 17.28 8.37 17.21
CA ASP A 194 17.11 9.07 15.94
C ASP A 194 16.81 8.16 14.71
N ASN A 195 16.47 6.86 14.85
CA ASN A 195 16.27 6.01 13.64
C ASN A 195 15.25 4.86 13.80
N ILE A 196 13.97 5.22 13.97
CA ILE A 196 12.85 4.31 13.66
C ILE A 196 12.83 4.13 12.14
N ILE A 197 12.79 2.88 11.65
CA ILE A 197 12.51 2.66 10.23
C ILE A 197 11.04 2.98 9.97
N GLU A 198 10.75 3.77 8.96
CA GLU A 198 9.38 3.92 8.46
C GLU A 198 9.17 2.91 7.34
N GLY A 199 8.21 2.01 7.51
CA GLY A 199 7.89 1.00 6.52
C GLY A 199 8.49 -0.39 6.78
N LEU A 200 8.74 -1.11 5.67
CA LEU A 200 9.18 -2.49 5.63
C LEU A 200 10.53 -2.58 4.92
N ILE A 201 11.49 -3.29 5.51
CA ILE A 201 12.81 -3.57 4.93
C ILE A 201 13.12 -5.05 5.07
N ILE A 202 13.89 -5.60 4.12
CA ILE A 202 14.40 -6.97 4.19
C ILE A 202 15.92 -6.92 4.34
N ASP A 203 16.44 -7.63 5.34
CA ASP A 203 17.89 -7.78 5.56
C ASP A 203 18.23 -9.23 5.94
N THR A 204 19.47 -9.63 5.75
CA THR A 204 20.04 -10.90 6.24
C THR A 204 20.45 -10.85 7.71
N GLU A 205 20.49 -9.67 8.32
CA GLU A 205 20.87 -9.46 9.72
C GLU A 205 19.82 -8.67 10.52
N VAL A 206 19.59 -9.08 11.77
CA VAL A 206 18.68 -8.36 12.69
C VAL A 206 19.26 -7.00 13.05
N GLY A 207 18.45 -5.94 12.94
CA GLY A 207 18.84 -4.56 13.27
C GLY A 207 19.80 -3.90 12.27
N GLN A 208 20.06 -4.53 11.12
CA GLN A 208 20.65 -3.87 9.96
C GLN A 208 19.56 -3.44 8.99
N TYR A 209 19.85 -2.38 8.24
CA TYR A 209 18.93 -1.77 7.26
C TYR A 209 19.66 -1.58 5.93
N ASN A 210 20.31 -2.64 5.46
CA ASN A 210 20.89 -2.66 4.12
C ASN A 210 19.77 -2.91 3.11
N TYR A 211 19.78 -2.14 2.03
CA TYR A 211 18.85 -2.37 0.94
C TYR A 211 19.33 -3.59 0.14
N ILE A 212 18.69 -4.73 0.37
CA ILE A 212 18.97 -5.97 -0.36
C ILE A 212 17.95 -6.10 -1.48
N THR A 213 18.43 -6.25 -2.71
CA THR A 213 17.58 -6.42 -3.90
C THR A 213 17.44 -7.88 -4.32
N GLN A 214 18.31 -8.77 -3.84
CA GLN A 214 18.33 -10.17 -4.25
C GLN A 214 18.81 -11.10 -3.14
N LEU A 215 18.17 -12.27 -3.05
CA LEU A 215 18.58 -13.39 -2.20
C LEU A 215 18.64 -14.70 -3.01
N THR A 216 19.27 -15.72 -2.43
CA THR A 216 19.29 -17.07 -3.00
C THR A 216 18.18 -17.95 -2.42
N SER A 217 17.78 -19.01 -3.12
CA SER A 217 16.73 -19.94 -2.67
C SER A 217 17.10 -20.66 -1.38
N GLY A 218 16.17 -20.71 -0.42
CA GLY A 218 16.38 -21.37 0.88
C GLY A 218 17.26 -20.57 1.85
N GLU A 219 17.55 -19.31 1.54
CA GLU A 219 18.30 -18.41 2.39
C GLU A 219 17.42 -17.89 3.53
N ASN A 220 17.99 -17.77 4.73
CA ASN A 220 17.31 -17.15 5.86
C ASN A 220 17.51 -15.64 5.80
N ALA A 221 16.43 -14.90 5.97
CA ALA A 221 16.43 -13.45 6.05
C ALA A 221 15.39 -12.97 7.06
N PHE A 222 15.35 -11.66 7.25
CA PHE A 222 14.52 -10.99 8.23
C PHE A 222 13.73 -9.88 7.56
N ILE A 223 12.46 -9.78 7.91
CA ILE A 223 11.58 -8.66 7.58
C ILE A 223 11.56 -7.76 8.80
N HIS A 224 11.89 -6.48 8.62
CA HIS A 224 11.84 -5.46 9.65
C HIS A 224 10.69 -4.53 9.32
N ILE A 225 9.72 -4.43 10.23
CA ILE A 225 8.52 -3.62 10.06
C ILE A 225 8.51 -2.60 11.19
N GLY A 226 8.80 -1.35 10.85
CA GLY A 226 8.79 -0.27 11.81
C GLY A 226 7.39 0.30 12.02
N ASN A 227 7.20 0.89 13.19
CA ASN A 227 5.99 1.62 13.52
C ASN A 227 6.34 3.08 13.81
N GLY A 228 6.17 3.93 12.80
CA GLY A 228 6.27 5.38 12.94
C GLY A 228 5.00 6.06 13.49
N TYR A 229 3.95 5.29 13.78
CA TYR A 229 2.72 5.84 14.35
C TYR A 229 2.89 6.13 15.85
N GLY A 230 2.12 7.10 16.33
CA GLY A 230 2.16 7.56 17.73
C GLY A 230 1.56 6.59 18.76
N GLU A 231 1.21 5.37 18.35
CA GLU A 231 0.51 4.33 19.11
C GLU A 231 0.90 2.92 18.65
N ASP A 232 0.45 1.89 19.35
CA ASP A 232 0.63 0.50 18.95
C ASP A 232 -0.26 0.19 17.74
N VAL A 233 0.32 -0.37 16.68
CA VAL A 233 -0.41 -0.60 15.42
C VAL A 233 -0.50 -2.10 15.11
N PRO A 234 -1.71 -2.63 14.89
CA PRO A 234 -1.89 -3.97 14.36
C PRO A 234 -1.59 -3.98 12.85
N TYR A 235 -0.97 -5.05 12.38
CA TYR A 235 -0.66 -5.28 10.97
C TYR A 235 -1.12 -6.65 10.51
N ALA A 236 -1.56 -6.72 9.26
CA ALA A 236 -1.55 -7.95 8.46
C ALA A 236 -0.37 -7.92 7.48
N LEU A 237 0.35 -9.02 7.34
CA LEU A 237 1.48 -9.18 6.41
C LEU A 237 1.23 -10.35 5.49
N ILE A 238 1.45 -10.12 4.19
CA ILE A 238 1.38 -11.15 3.15
C ILE A 238 2.68 -11.17 2.34
N ALA A 239 2.93 -12.28 1.64
CA ALA A 239 3.98 -12.39 0.64
C ALA A 239 3.42 -12.87 -0.69
N LEU A 240 3.94 -12.29 -1.77
CA LEU A 240 3.70 -12.70 -3.14
C LEU A 240 4.98 -13.19 -3.77
N LYS A 241 4.94 -14.38 -4.35
CA LYS A 241 6.00 -14.91 -5.21
C LYS A 241 5.51 -14.90 -6.64
N ASN A 242 6.15 -14.12 -7.50
CA ASN A 242 5.71 -13.93 -8.88
C ASN A 242 4.20 -13.59 -8.96
N TRP A 243 3.79 -12.63 -8.12
CA TRP A 243 2.42 -12.10 -8.01
C TRP A 243 1.35 -13.09 -7.51
N GLU A 244 1.76 -14.27 -7.04
CA GLU A 244 0.89 -15.27 -6.42
C GLU A 244 1.19 -15.33 -4.92
N GLN A 245 0.14 -15.27 -4.10
CA GLN A 245 0.29 -15.30 -2.65
C GLN A 245 0.82 -16.65 -2.18
N VAL A 246 1.81 -16.59 -1.29
CA VAL A 246 2.44 -17.76 -0.68
C VAL A 246 2.42 -17.65 0.84
N ASP A 247 2.57 -18.79 1.50
CA ASP A 247 2.63 -18.83 2.96
C ASP A 247 4.00 -18.34 3.43
N ILE A 248 4.02 -17.56 4.50
CA ILE A 248 5.23 -17.20 5.25
C ILE A 248 5.16 -17.93 6.58
N ASN A 249 6.17 -18.73 6.91
CA ASN A 249 6.20 -19.51 8.15
C ASN A 249 4.95 -20.42 8.35
N GLY A 250 4.35 -20.89 7.25
CA GLY A 250 3.19 -21.78 7.26
C GLY A 250 1.84 -21.07 7.37
N GLU A 251 1.81 -19.73 7.43
CA GLU A 251 0.59 -18.94 7.47
C GLU A 251 0.42 -18.14 6.17
N ARG A 252 -0.81 -18.09 5.66
CA ARG A 252 -1.15 -17.32 4.45
C ARG A 252 -1.12 -15.80 4.70
N VAL A 253 -1.51 -15.40 5.92
CA VAL A 253 -1.53 -14.03 6.41
C VAL A 253 -0.98 -14.04 7.84
N LEU A 254 0.02 -13.20 8.11
CA LEU A 254 0.57 -13.04 9.46
C LEU A 254 -0.03 -11.79 10.10
N TYR A 255 -0.76 -11.97 11.21
CA TYR A 255 -1.29 -10.86 12.01
C TYR A 255 -0.43 -10.63 13.25
N PHE A 256 0.01 -9.40 13.51
CA PHE A 256 0.79 -9.06 14.70
C PHE A 256 0.61 -7.58 15.05
N THR A 257 1.03 -7.19 16.25
CA THR A 257 1.07 -5.78 16.67
C THR A 257 2.51 -5.33 16.77
N VAL A 258 2.80 -4.13 16.27
CA VAL A 258 4.07 -3.44 16.46
C VAL A 258 3.85 -2.32 17.48
N PRO A 259 4.54 -2.34 18.62
CA PRO A 259 4.41 -1.26 19.60
C PRO A 259 4.79 0.10 18.99
N LYS A 260 4.28 1.18 19.59
CA LYS A 260 4.69 2.54 19.27
C LYS A 260 6.22 2.67 19.24
N ASP A 261 6.75 3.37 18.24
CA ASP A 261 8.17 3.70 18.10
C ASP A 261 9.09 2.45 18.12
N ALA A 262 8.57 1.30 17.68
CA ALA A 262 9.29 0.02 17.69
C ALA A 262 9.39 -0.60 16.30
N THR A 263 10.25 -1.61 16.18
CA THR A 263 10.38 -2.43 14.96
C THR A 263 10.12 -3.89 15.30
N LYS A 264 9.25 -4.52 14.53
CA LYS A 264 9.01 -5.96 14.59
C LYS A 264 9.95 -6.66 13.62
N VAL A 265 10.52 -7.79 14.05
CA VAL A 265 11.42 -8.58 13.21
C VAL A 265 10.83 -9.97 13.01
N ILE A 266 10.67 -10.37 11.75
CA ILE A 266 10.13 -11.67 11.37
C ILE A 266 11.18 -12.39 10.54
N GLN A 267 11.68 -13.52 11.03
CA GLN A 267 12.52 -14.39 10.23
C GLN A 267 11.69 -15.12 9.18
N PHE A 268 12.23 -15.30 7.98
CA PHE A 268 11.67 -16.15 6.94
C PHE A 268 12.79 -16.88 6.18
N GLU A 269 12.41 -17.94 5.45
CA GLU A 269 13.25 -18.61 4.47
C GLU A 269 12.73 -18.26 3.07
N THR A 270 13.61 -17.87 2.15
CA THR A 270 13.22 -17.56 0.78
C THR A 270 12.64 -18.80 0.08
N PRO A 271 11.60 -18.64 -0.76
CA PRO A 271 11.00 -19.76 -1.47
C PRO A 271 12.00 -20.38 -2.45
N LYS A 272 11.84 -21.69 -2.71
CA LYS A 272 12.61 -22.35 -3.78
C LYS A 272 12.09 -21.92 -5.15
N VAL A 273 12.98 -21.43 -6.01
CA VAL A 273 12.66 -21.00 -7.37
C VAL A 273 13.49 -21.75 -8.40
N LYS A 274 13.05 -21.73 -9.67
CA LYS A 274 13.77 -22.36 -10.80
C LYS A 274 14.44 -21.35 -11.73
N SER A 275 14.04 -20.09 -11.61
CA SER A 275 14.56 -18.93 -12.33
C SER A 275 14.53 -17.75 -11.37
N LEU A 276 15.11 -16.62 -11.75
CA LEU A 276 14.93 -15.37 -11.02
C LEU A 276 13.42 -15.04 -10.96
N GLU A 277 12.87 -14.87 -9.77
CA GLU A 277 11.45 -14.58 -9.54
C GLU A 277 11.31 -13.44 -8.52
N PRO A 278 10.39 -12.48 -8.73
CA PRO A 278 10.14 -11.44 -7.74
C PRO A 278 9.43 -12.03 -6.53
N PHE A 279 9.80 -11.53 -5.35
CA PHE A 279 9.21 -11.89 -4.07
C PHE A 279 9.00 -10.61 -3.26
N GLN A 280 7.74 -10.28 -2.98
CA GLN A 280 7.36 -9.00 -2.38
C GLN A 280 6.45 -9.21 -1.18
N PHE A 281 6.67 -8.40 -0.16
CA PHE A 281 5.85 -8.36 1.05
C PHE A 281 5.03 -7.08 1.10
N PHE A 282 3.84 -7.15 1.69
CA PHE A 282 2.96 -6.01 1.90
C PHE A 282 2.48 -5.97 3.34
N ALA A 283 2.66 -4.84 4.02
CA ALA A 283 2.19 -4.63 5.39
C ALA A 283 0.97 -3.70 5.41
N PHE A 284 -0.16 -4.25 5.87
CA PHE A 284 -1.44 -3.56 5.98
C PHE A 284 -1.66 -3.13 7.43
N PRO A 285 -1.61 -1.83 7.76
CA PRO A 285 -1.87 -1.33 9.11
C PRO A 285 -3.39 -1.39 9.39
N TYR A 286 -3.78 -1.47 10.66
CA TYR A 286 -5.19 -1.41 11.07
C TYR A 286 -6.12 -2.36 10.27
N PRO A 287 -5.78 -3.67 10.20
CA PRO A 287 -6.60 -4.62 9.45
C PRO A 287 -8.04 -4.65 10.00
N TYR A 288 -9.02 -4.53 9.11
CA TYR A 288 -10.46 -4.51 9.41
C TYR A 288 -11.00 -3.26 10.10
N GLU A 289 -10.20 -2.20 10.20
CA GLU A 289 -10.62 -0.92 10.77
C GLU A 289 -10.88 0.13 9.68
N ILE A 290 -11.39 -0.31 8.51
CA ILE A 290 -11.77 0.60 7.43
C ILE A 290 -13.04 1.36 7.80
N GLU A 291 -12.91 2.66 8.01
CA GLU A 291 -14.01 3.57 8.31
C GLU A 291 -13.80 4.95 7.69
N GLU A 292 -14.90 5.70 7.49
CA GLU A 292 -14.83 7.02 6.87
C GLU A 292 -13.92 7.97 7.66
N GLY A 293 -12.92 8.52 6.98
CA GLY A 293 -11.98 9.48 7.56
C GLY A 293 -10.77 8.86 8.26
N PHE A 294 -10.66 7.52 8.32
CA PHE A 294 -9.47 6.83 8.84
C PHE A 294 -8.49 6.44 7.73
N TYR A 295 -7.82 7.46 7.16
CA TYR A 295 -6.98 7.32 5.97
C TYR A 295 -5.77 6.40 6.14
N GLU A 296 -5.28 6.21 7.37
CA GLU A 296 -4.20 5.29 7.68
C GLU A 296 -4.60 3.83 7.40
N ALA A 297 -5.86 3.47 7.63
CA ALA A 297 -6.40 2.15 7.34
C ALA A 297 -6.70 1.97 5.84
N ASP A 298 -6.92 3.04 5.07
CA ASP A 298 -7.28 2.94 3.64
C ASP A 298 -6.13 2.53 2.71
N ARG A 299 -4.89 2.54 3.22
CA ARG A 299 -3.66 2.31 2.44
C ARG A 299 -2.84 1.16 3.01
N ILE A 300 -1.94 0.66 2.18
CA ILE A 300 -0.84 -0.20 2.60
C ILE A 300 0.27 0.70 3.15
N TYR A 301 0.81 0.35 4.32
CA TYR A 301 1.83 1.15 4.98
C TYR A 301 3.15 1.12 4.21
N SER A 302 3.56 -0.07 3.79
CA SER A 302 4.80 -0.26 3.03
C SER A 302 4.83 -1.63 2.35
N SER A 303 5.67 -1.74 1.32
CA SER A 303 6.04 -2.99 0.68
C SER A 303 7.55 -3.05 0.51
N ALA A 304 8.12 -4.25 0.45
CA ALA A 304 9.50 -4.42 0.01
C ALA A 304 9.60 -5.61 -0.93
N ARG A 305 10.36 -5.43 -2.00
CA ARG A 305 10.53 -6.39 -3.08
C ARG A 305 11.98 -6.83 -3.15
N ILE A 306 12.18 -8.13 -3.27
CA ILE A 306 13.46 -8.74 -3.61
C ILE A 306 13.29 -9.69 -4.79
N PHE A 307 14.39 -10.04 -5.42
CA PHE A 307 14.45 -11.17 -6.34
C PHE A 307 15.02 -12.38 -5.64
N VAL A 308 14.41 -13.53 -5.87
CA VAL A 308 14.94 -14.81 -5.42
C VAL A 308 15.56 -15.50 -6.61
N SER A 309 16.81 -15.92 -6.45
CA SER A 309 17.57 -16.67 -7.45
C SER A 309 17.67 -18.16 -7.08
N PRO A 310 17.86 -19.06 -8.07
CA PRO A 310 17.91 -20.52 -7.83
C PRO A 310 18.99 -21.00 -6.88
#